data_AF-A0A0G4ESX0-F1
#
_entry.id   AF-A0A0G4ESX0-F1
#
_cell.length_a   1.000
_cell.length_b   1.000
_cell.length_c   1.000
_cell.angle_alpha   90.00
_cell.angle_beta   90.00
_cell.angle_gamma   90.00
#
_symmetry.space_group_name_H-M   'P 1'
#
loop_
_entity.id
_entity.type
_entity.pdbx_description
1 polymer ?
#
loop_
_entity_poly.entity_id
_entity_poly.type
_entity_poly.pdbx_seq_one_letter_code
_entity_poly.pdbx_strand_id
1 'polypeptide(L)'
;MRLINVVTRSSLADAPAIVHALLARMGSEEALRGDPCPLRDAIICGKYDIAHIMLNYIMDSSVDDPSSELAQLKLLFDVERHNPGMHSIVKLSMVSRLVELGPDQLRQRDANRRLPIHEFCLYPLRTNATQEVLIDLLVRRGSTSTLNTTDTTGATPLQLASLANADGLLRGLLKNGVDLRMARVPYGSWMGRDGWMQRAVEAHLDYIRQDLPDLIMRCINRSMRPLRSLRAVSRGGFFQMLQVPGLIAEIARYACSPIPLRLPATLRQRIERVMKLFVEEAIAMTLRAEPGARVNVLSTRFTLTSLGMWGAMREEAPRVKSGFGARMRLKEVVEMAVREEAARWGETVPVQLPWSRLQVDRSWWRGMW
;
A
#
# COMPACT_ATOMS: atom_id res chain seq x y z
N MET A 1 26.66 18.33 -25.37
CA MET A 1 26.77 17.68 -24.03
C MET A 1 27.46 18.51 -22.95
N ARG A 2 28.73 18.92 -23.09
CA ARG A 2 29.43 19.70 -22.03
C ARG A 2 28.67 20.95 -21.57
N LEU A 3 28.04 21.68 -22.49
CA LEU A 3 27.26 22.88 -22.16
C LEU A 3 26.04 22.58 -21.29
N ILE A 4 25.25 21.55 -21.63
CA ILE A 4 24.08 21.15 -20.83
C ILE A 4 24.51 20.77 -19.42
N ASN A 5 25.62 20.04 -19.28
CA ASN A 5 26.16 19.66 -17.99
C ASN A 5 26.61 20.88 -17.16
N VAL A 6 27.30 21.84 -17.78
CA VAL A 6 27.66 23.10 -17.12
C VAL A 6 26.40 23.83 -16.63
N VAL A 7 25.35 23.89 -17.45
CA VAL A 7 24.09 24.53 -17.08
C VAL A 7 23.38 23.78 -15.95
N THR A 8 23.35 22.44 -15.96
CA THR A 8 22.70 21.64 -14.91
C THR A 8 23.37 21.77 -13.56
N ARG A 9 24.69 22.02 -13.54
CA ARG A 9 25.46 22.29 -12.32
C ARG A 9 25.45 23.76 -11.90
N SER A 10 24.98 24.65 -12.75
CA SER A 10 24.95 26.09 -12.47
C SER A 10 23.77 26.47 -11.55
N SER A 11 23.90 27.62 -10.89
CA SER A 11 22.82 28.23 -10.10
C SER A 11 22.02 29.27 -10.91
N LEU A 12 22.04 29.20 -12.25
CA LEU A 12 21.32 30.15 -13.11
C LEU A 12 19.80 29.96 -12.95
N ALA A 13 19.08 31.06 -12.71
CA ALA A 13 17.61 31.05 -12.60
C ALA A 13 16.95 30.59 -13.90
N ASP A 14 17.54 30.96 -15.05
CA ASP A 14 17.04 30.60 -16.38
C ASP A 14 17.54 29.25 -16.90
N ALA A 15 18.23 28.44 -16.05
CA ALA A 15 18.76 27.15 -16.46
C ALA A 15 17.71 26.21 -17.10
N PRO A 16 16.46 26.12 -16.61
CA PRO A 16 15.43 25.29 -17.26
C PRO A 16 15.11 25.75 -18.70
N ALA A 17 15.00 27.06 -18.92
CA ALA A 17 14.72 27.63 -20.25
C ALA A 17 15.89 27.40 -21.21
N ILE A 18 17.13 27.56 -20.72
CA ILE A 18 18.35 27.30 -21.50
C ILE A 18 18.42 25.81 -21.88
N VAL A 19 18.21 24.89 -20.93
CA VAL A 19 18.22 23.45 -21.21
C VAL A 19 17.14 23.09 -22.22
N HIS A 20 15.92 23.60 -22.06
CA HIS A 20 14.82 23.37 -23.00
C HIS A 20 15.21 23.81 -24.43
N ALA A 21 15.77 25.02 -24.58
CA ALA A 21 16.20 25.54 -25.87
C ALA A 21 17.34 24.72 -26.50
N LEU A 22 18.26 24.21 -25.68
CA LEU A 22 19.34 23.34 -26.15
C LEU A 22 18.83 21.98 -26.62
N LEU A 23 17.93 21.34 -25.86
CA LEU A 23 17.32 20.06 -26.22
C LEU A 23 16.48 20.17 -27.50
N ALA A 24 15.71 21.26 -27.65
CA ALA A 24 14.94 21.53 -28.86
C ALA A 24 15.81 21.63 -30.13
N ARG A 25 17.08 22.06 -29.99
CA ARG A 25 18.02 22.21 -31.12
C ARG A 25 18.84 20.97 -31.42
N MET A 26 19.23 20.22 -30.39
CA MET A 26 20.11 19.05 -30.52
C MET A 26 19.35 17.75 -30.85
N GLY A 27 18.05 17.68 -30.57
CA GLY A 27 17.33 16.41 -30.55
C GLY A 27 17.65 15.59 -29.31
N SER A 28 16.96 14.47 -29.13
CA SER A 28 16.95 13.73 -27.88
C SER A 28 18.05 12.69 -27.71
N GLU A 29 18.45 12.02 -28.80
CA GLU A 29 19.47 10.96 -28.73
C GLU A 29 20.80 11.53 -28.22
N GLU A 30 21.12 12.76 -28.60
CA GLU A 30 22.33 13.43 -28.12
C GLU A 30 22.23 13.83 -26.66
N ALA A 31 21.03 14.04 -26.12
CA ALA A 31 20.82 14.43 -24.73
C ALA A 31 21.09 13.31 -23.72
N LEU A 32 21.09 12.05 -24.18
CA LEU A 32 21.32 10.86 -23.37
C LEU A 32 22.72 10.26 -23.56
N ARG A 33 23.43 10.59 -24.64
CA ARG A 33 24.75 10.02 -24.93
C ARG A 33 25.89 10.66 -24.12
N GLY A 34 26.66 9.83 -23.42
CA GLY A 34 27.95 10.18 -22.82
C GLY A 34 27.96 10.17 -21.29
N ASP A 35 29.17 10.03 -20.72
CA ASP A 35 29.43 10.07 -19.28
C ASP A 35 30.07 11.42 -18.90
N PRO A 36 29.56 12.16 -17.89
CA PRO A 36 28.34 11.89 -17.11
C PRO A 36 27.07 12.35 -17.82
N CYS A 37 26.02 11.52 -17.68
CA CYS A 37 24.68 11.76 -18.21
C CYS A 37 24.08 13.03 -17.55
N PRO A 38 23.74 14.09 -18.32
CA PRO A 38 23.24 15.34 -17.78
C PRO A 38 21.97 15.21 -16.94
N LEU A 39 21.12 14.22 -17.25
CA LEU A 39 19.93 13.91 -16.45
C LEU A 39 20.32 13.45 -15.03
N ARG A 40 21.34 12.59 -14.93
CA ARG A 40 21.85 12.12 -13.65
C ARG A 40 22.43 13.27 -12.84
N ASP A 41 23.22 14.14 -13.49
CA ASP A 41 23.77 15.34 -12.84
C ASP A 41 22.66 16.29 -12.35
N ALA A 42 21.60 16.50 -13.13
CA ALA A 42 20.45 17.30 -12.71
C ALA A 42 19.78 16.71 -11.45
N ILE A 43 19.60 15.39 -11.39
CA ILE A 43 19.04 14.69 -10.22
C ILE A 43 19.96 14.80 -9.00
N ILE A 44 21.26 14.55 -9.18
CA ILE A 44 22.28 14.67 -8.12
C ILE A 44 22.33 16.09 -7.57
N CYS A 45 22.18 17.11 -8.42
CA CYS A 45 22.14 18.51 -8.00
C CYS A 45 20.76 18.99 -7.50
N GLY A 46 19.74 18.12 -7.49
CA GLY A 46 18.40 18.46 -7.03
C GLY A 46 17.63 19.40 -7.96
N LYS A 47 18.07 19.54 -9.22
CA LYS A 47 17.44 20.36 -10.27
C LYS A 47 16.33 19.56 -10.94
N TYR A 48 15.29 19.24 -10.18
CA TYR A 48 14.20 18.35 -10.62
C TYR A 48 13.32 18.96 -11.71
N ASP A 49 13.24 20.28 -11.79
CA ASP A 49 12.67 21.01 -12.93
C ASP A 49 13.40 20.70 -14.24
N ILE A 50 14.73 20.80 -14.24
CA ILE A 50 15.58 20.46 -15.39
C ILE A 50 15.45 18.98 -15.73
N ALA A 51 15.50 18.11 -14.71
CA ALA A 51 15.34 16.68 -14.91
C ALA A 51 13.97 16.33 -15.51
N HIS A 52 12.88 17.00 -15.09
CA HIS A 52 11.55 16.81 -15.68
C HIS A 52 11.52 17.22 -17.16
N ILE A 53 12.16 18.34 -17.53
CA ILE A 53 12.27 18.76 -18.94
C ILE A 53 13.01 17.68 -19.73
N MET A 54 14.18 17.23 -19.25
CA MET A 54 14.96 16.18 -19.91
C MET A 54 14.15 14.90 -20.08
N LEU A 55 13.46 14.43 -19.02
CA LEU A 55 12.62 13.25 -19.08
C LEU A 55 11.48 13.37 -20.10
N ASN A 56 10.86 14.54 -20.25
CA ASN A 56 9.82 14.75 -21.26
C ASN A 56 10.40 14.63 -22.67
N TYR A 57 11.56 15.23 -22.93
CA TYR A 57 12.22 15.09 -24.23
C TYR A 57 12.59 13.64 -24.54
N ILE A 58 13.07 12.87 -23.56
CA ILE A 58 13.37 11.44 -23.73
C ILE A 58 12.11 10.68 -24.16
N MET A 59 10.97 10.97 -23.51
CA MET A 59 9.69 10.32 -23.81
C MET A 59 9.11 10.70 -25.17
N ASP A 60 9.30 11.95 -25.61
CA ASP A 60 8.73 12.45 -26.86
C ASP A 60 9.49 11.97 -28.10
N SER A 61 10.63 11.31 -27.92
CA SER A 61 11.62 11.14 -28.97
C SER A 61 12.18 9.74 -29.14
N SER A 62 11.99 8.86 -28.16
CA SER A 62 12.49 7.51 -28.25
C SER A 62 11.64 6.71 -29.24
N VAL A 63 12.25 6.33 -30.37
CA VAL A 63 11.67 5.36 -31.32
C VAL A 63 11.67 3.94 -30.73
N ASP A 64 12.55 3.68 -29.75
CA ASP A 64 12.71 2.42 -29.02
C ASP A 64 12.50 2.60 -27.50
N ASP A 65 12.15 1.53 -26.78
CA ASP A 65 11.74 1.51 -25.37
C ASP A 65 12.64 2.32 -24.39
N PRO A 66 12.22 3.53 -23.95
CA PRO A 66 13.03 4.44 -23.11
C PRO A 66 13.27 3.89 -21.70
N SER A 67 12.51 2.87 -21.30
CA SER A 67 12.64 2.25 -19.98
C SER A 67 13.98 1.53 -19.80
N SER A 68 14.55 0.98 -20.88
CA SER A 68 15.82 0.24 -20.85
C SER A 68 17.02 1.14 -20.58
N GLU A 69 17.08 2.31 -21.21
CA GLU A 69 18.18 3.26 -21.00
C GLU A 69 18.12 3.89 -19.61
N LEU A 70 16.93 4.35 -19.20
CA LEU A 70 16.71 4.87 -17.86
C LEU A 70 17.03 3.82 -16.80
N ALA A 71 16.78 2.55 -17.11
CA ALA A 71 17.08 1.47 -16.19
C ALA A 71 18.59 1.34 -15.90
N GLN A 72 19.47 1.58 -16.87
CA GLN A 72 20.90 1.44 -16.66
C GLN A 72 21.47 2.50 -15.71
N LEU A 73 20.81 3.66 -15.63
CA LEU A 73 21.29 4.83 -14.88
C LEU A 73 21.03 4.74 -13.36
N LYS A 74 20.17 3.83 -12.88
CA LYS A 74 19.86 3.66 -11.45
C LYS A 74 19.42 4.97 -10.75
N LEU A 75 18.69 5.82 -11.47
CA LEU A 75 18.35 7.19 -11.03
C LEU A 75 17.59 7.26 -9.70
N LEU A 76 16.78 6.25 -9.38
CA LEU A 76 16.08 6.18 -8.09
C LEU A 76 17.03 6.17 -6.88
N PHE A 77 18.21 5.57 -7.02
CA PHE A 77 19.24 5.60 -5.96
C PHE A 77 19.83 7.00 -5.82
N ASP A 78 20.02 7.71 -6.93
CA ASP A 78 20.59 9.06 -6.91
C ASP A 78 19.62 10.09 -6.32
N VAL A 79 18.31 9.96 -6.57
CA VAL A 79 17.26 10.83 -5.98
C VAL A 79 17.30 10.82 -4.46
N GLU A 80 17.58 9.66 -3.85
CA GLU A 80 17.59 9.56 -2.39
C GLU A 80 18.92 9.96 -1.77
N ARG A 81 20.03 9.41 -2.29
CA ARG A 81 21.38 9.65 -1.75
C ARG A 81 21.81 11.11 -1.79
N HIS A 82 21.25 11.88 -2.72
CA HIS A 82 21.59 13.27 -2.89
C HIS A 82 20.44 14.18 -2.42
N ASN A 83 20.80 15.41 -2.05
CA ASN A 83 19.87 16.45 -1.63
C ASN A 83 18.97 16.07 -0.43
N PRO A 84 19.54 15.69 0.74
CA PRO A 84 18.75 15.41 1.94
C PRO A 84 17.92 16.61 2.41
N GLY A 85 18.32 17.84 2.04
CA GLY A 85 17.58 19.07 2.33
C GLY A 85 16.39 19.35 1.39
N MET A 86 16.22 18.56 0.32
CA MET A 86 15.13 18.76 -0.64
C MET A 86 13.77 18.50 0.00
N HIS A 87 12.77 19.31 -0.34
CA HIS A 87 11.43 19.15 0.19
C HIS A 87 10.84 17.80 -0.26
N SER A 88 10.28 17.02 0.69
CA SER A 88 9.87 15.64 0.47
C SER A 88 8.85 15.46 -0.65
N ILE A 89 7.94 16.42 -0.83
CA ILE A 89 6.96 16.38 -1.94
C ILE A 89 7.63 16.43 -3.32
N VAL A 90 8.74 17.16 -3.46
CA VAL A 90 9.44 17.32 -4.74
C VAL A 90 10.24 16.05 -5.04
N LYS A 91 10.92 15.48 -4.03
CA LYS A 91 11.51 14.13 -4.13
C LYS A 91 10.47 13.09 -4.54
N LEU A 92 9.32 13.05 -3.86
CA LEU A 92 8.24 12.13 -4.17
C LEU A 92 7.71 12.30 -5.60
N SER A 93 7.56 13.54 -6.08
CA SER A 93 7.18 13.83 -7.47
C SER A 93 8.19 13.26 -8.47
N MET A 94 9.50 13.47 -8.21
CA MET A 94 10.55 12.92 -9.06
C MET A 94 10.57 11.39 -9.07
N VAL A 95 10.47 10.74 -7.90
CA VAL A 95 10.35 9.27 -7.81
C VAL A 95 9.14 8.77 -8.56
N SER A 96 7.98 9.42 -8.38
CA SER A 96 6.74 9.02 -9.05
C SER A 96 6.92 9.06 -10.57
N ARG A 97 7.51 10.14 -11.08
CA ARG A 97 7.81 10.28 -12.51
C ARG A 97 8.75 9.18 -12.99
N LEU A 98 9.87 8.93 -12.31
CA LEU A 98 10.83 7.89 -12.72
C LEU A 98 10.19 6.50 -12.74
N VAL A 99 9.36 6.17 -11.75
CA VAL A 99 8.65 4.89 -11.68
C VAL A 99 7.59 4.75 -12.77
N GLU A 100 6.92 5.85 -13.14
CA GLU A 100 5.97 5.86 -14.26
C GLU A 100 6.66 5.61 -15.62
N LEU A 101 7.85 6.17 -15.81
CA LEU A 101 8.62 6.01 -17.05
C LEU A 101 9.35 4.67 -17.14
N GLY A 102 9.72 4.08 -16.01
CA GLY A 102 10.44 2.81 -15.97
C GLY A 102 10.19 2.06 -14.67
N PRO A 103 9.12 1.25 -14.55
CA PRO A 103 8.82 0.50 -13.34
C PRO A 103 9.90 -0.54 -13.00
N ASP A 104 10.68 -0.99 -13.99
CA ASP A 104 11.79 -1.92 -13.80
C ASP A 104 12.94 -1.32 -12.97
N GLN A 105 12.98 0.01 -12.83
CA GLN A 105 13.89 0.68 -11.90
C GLN A 105 13.71 0.21 -10.45
N LEU A 106 12.51 -0.22 -10.08
CA LEU A 106 12.21 -0.75 -8.75
C LEU A 106 12.87 -2.10 -8.45
N ARG A 107 13.30 -2.84 -9.49
CA ARG A 107 13.95 -4.15 -9.36
C ARG A 107 15.47 -4.07 -9.41
N GLN A 108 16.01 -2.89 -9.69
CA GLN A 108 17.43 -2.70 -9.81
C GLN A 108 18.12 -2.80 -8.48
N ARG A 109 19.33 -3.37 -8.54
CA ARG A 109 20.17 -3.54 -7.38
C ARG A 109 21.40 -2.64 -7.48
N ASP A 110 21.72 -1.95 -6.40
CA ASP A 110 23.01 -1.26 -6.27
C ASP A 110 24.16 -2.26 -6.01
N ALA A 111 25.36 -1.74 -5.75
CA ALA A 111 26.53 -2.56 -5.42
C ALA A 111 26.34 -3.41 -4.15
N ASN A 112 25.47 -2.98 -3.23
CA ASN A 112 25.13 -3.70 -1.99
C ASN A 112 23.91 -4.62 -2.16
N ARG A 113 23.51 -4.91 -3.41
CA ARG A 113 22.31 -5.69 -3.73
C ARG A 113 21.00 -5.09 -3.17
N ARG A 114 21.00 -3.81 -2.80
CA ARG A 114 19.84 -3.06 -2.30
C ARG A 114 18.95 -2.66 -3.45
N LEU A 115 17.65 -2.78 -3.24
CA LEU A 115 16.64 -2.19 -4.11
C LEU A 115 16.40 -0.72 -3.72
N PRO A 116 15.75 0.10 -4.56
CA PRO A 116 15.41 1.47 -4.20
C PRO A 116 14.65 1.57 -2.87
N ILE A 117 13.77 0.61 -2.58
CA ILE A 117 13.04 0.57 -1.31
C ILE A 117 13.95 0.45 -0.09
N HIS A 118 15.09 -0.25 -0.18
CA HIS A 118 16.06 -0.31 0.92
C HIS A 118 16.66 1.06 1.19
N GLU A 119 17.02 1.82 0.14
CA GLU A 119 17.58 3.17 0.29
C GLU A 119 16.56 4.13 0.89
N PHE A 120 15.31 4.12 0.40
CA PHE A 120 14.24 4.94 1.00
C PHE A 120 13.84 4.50 2.41
N CYS A 121 14.22 3.29 2.84
CA CYS A 121 14.05 2.87 4.23
C CYS A 121 15.21 3.31 5.13
N LEU A 122 16.43 3.31 4.59
CA LEU A 122 17.63 3.77 5.28
C LEU A 122 17.66 5.29 5.41
N TYR A 123 17.19 5.98 4.37
CA TYR A 123 17.09 7.44 4.27
C TYR A 123 15.63 7.80 3.96
N PRO A 124 14.76 7.87 4.99
CA PRO A 124 13.36 8.19 4.79
C PRO A 124 13.18 9.66 4.41
N LEU A 125 12.12 9.94 3.66
CA LEU A 125 11.64 11.29 3.43
C LEU A 125 11.29 11.96 4.78
N ARG A 126 11.51 13.28 4.84
CA ARG A 126 11.34 14.09 6.06
C ARG A 126 9.96 14.00 6.71
N THR A 127 8.89 13.76 5.95
CA THR A 127 7.52 13.69 6.50
C THR A 127 6.93 12.29 6.39
N ASN A 128 6.33 11.80 7.48
CA ASN A 128 5.69 10.48 7.52
C ASN A 128 4.62 10.33 6.43
N ALA A 129 3.82 11.38 6.17
CA ALA A 129 2.78 11.34 5.14
C ALA A 129 3.36 11.11 3.72
N THR A 130 4.46 11.78 3.36
CA THR A 130 5.08 11.57 2.05
C THR A 130 5.80 10.22 1.98
N GLN A 131 6.40 9.78 3.08
CA GLN A 131 7.02 8.46 3.16
C GLN A 131 5.99 7.33 3.00
N GLU A 132 4.81 7.44 3.62
CA GLU A 132 3.74 6.45 3.45
C GLU A 132 3.27 6.36 1.99
N VAL A 133 3.08 7.52 1.32
CA VAL A 133 2.71 7.58 -0.10
C VAL A 133 3.81 6.98 -0.97
N LEU A 134 5.08 7.26 -0.66
CA LEU A 134 6.22 6.68 -1.35
C LEU A 134 6.22 5.16 -1.25
N ILE A 135 6.13 4.60 -0.05
CA ILE A 135 6.12 3.14 0.15
C ILE A 135 4.93 2.49 -0.57
N ASP A 136 3.75 3.09 -0.49
CA ASP A 136 2.58 2.60 -1.23
C ASP A 136 2.81 2.62 -2.75
N LEU A 137 3.43 3.69 -3.29
CA LEU A 137 3.81 3.78 -4.70
C LEU A 137 4.80 2.68 -5.10
N LEU A 138 5.89 2.52 -4.34
CA LEU A 138 6.94 1.52 -4.63
C LEU A 138 6.37 0.10 -4.59
N VAL A 139 5.49 -0.22 -3.65
CA VAL A 139 4.88 -1.56 -3.54
C VAL A 139 3.80 -1.79 -4.59
N ARG A 140 3.02 -0.76 -4.95
CA ARG A 140 1.98 -0.87 -6.00
C ARG A 140 2.57 -1.02 -7.39
N ARG A 141 3.62 -0.26 -7.71
CA ARG A 141 4.26 -0.29 -9.03
C ARG A 141 5.30 -1.40 -9.15
N GLY A 142 5.89 -1.82 -8.03
CA GLY A 142 6.81 -2.95 -7.96
C GLY A 142 6.09 -4.27 -7.69
N SER A 143 6.70 -5.10 -6.83
CA SER A 143 6.13 -6.35 -6.36
C SER A 143 6.18 -6.38 -4.84
N THR A 144 5.14 -6.93 -4.18
CA THR A 144 5.16 -7.15 -2.73
C THR A 144 6.32 -8.04 -2.27
N SER A 145 6.88 -8.86 -3.17
CA SER A 145 8.07 -9.68 -2.87
C SER A 145 9.31 -8.84 -2.56
N THR A 146 9.43 -7.61 -3.08
CA THR A 146 10.60 -6.75 -2.85
C THR A 146 10.74 -6.35 -1.38
N LEU A 147 9.63 -6.27 -0.65
CA LEU A 147 9.56 -5.90 0.77
C LEU A 147 10.32 -6.85 1.70
N ASN A 148 10.52 -8.10 1.28
CA ASN A 148 11.21 -9.13 2.07
C ASN A 148 12.58 -9.50 1.49
N THR A 149 13.05 -8.75 0.48
CA THR A 149 14.38 -8.99 -0.09
C THR A 149 15.47 -8.47 0.83
N THR A 150 16.60 -9.17 0.87
CA THR A 150 17.75 -8.77 1.67
C THR A 150 18.84 -8.14 0.82
N ASP A 151 19.57 -7.21 1.42
CA ASP A 151 20.83 -6.68 0.88
C ASP A 151 22.02 -7.64 1.11
N THR A 152 23.24 -7.22 0.79
CA THR A 152 24.46 -8.01 1.01
C THR A 152 24.72 -8.37 2.47
N THR A 153 24.19 -7.60 3.43
CA THR A 153 24.33 -7.87 4.87
C THR A 153 23.22 -8.76 5.42
N GLY A 154 22.27 -9.16 4.57
CA GLY A 154 21.07 -9.86 5.01
C GLY A 154 19.98 -8.94 5.57
N ALA A 155 20.11 -7.61 5.42
CA ALA A 155 19.14 -6.65 5.94
C ALA A 155 17.95 -6.47 4.98
N THR A 156 16.74 -6.60 5.51
CA THR A 156 15.47 -6.31 4.86
C THR A 156 15.14 -4.82 4.94
N PRO A 157 14.24 -4.29 4.07
CA PRO A 157 13.75 -2.91 4.18
C PRO A 157 13.19 -2.59 5.56
N LEU A 158 12.49 -3.54 6.20
CA LEU A 158 11.97 -3.37 7.57
C LEU A 158 13.07 -3.15 8.60
N GLN A 159 14.16 -3.92 8.51
CA GLN A 159 15.31 -3.75 9.39
C GLN A 159 15.98 -2.39 9.22
N LEU A 160 16.15 -1.93 7.97
CA LEU A 160 16.73 -0.62 7.68
C LEU A 160 15.82 0.52 8.17
N ALA A 161 14.50 0.38 7.99
CA ALA A 161 13.52 1.34 8.49
C ALA A 161 13.56 1.51 10.01
N SER A 162 13.79 0.42 10.75
CA SER A 162 13.90 0.48 12.21
C SER A 162 15.13 1.26 12.68
N LEU A 163 16.23 1.22 11.91
CA LEU A 163 17.44 2.00 12.21
C LEU A 163 17.22 3.50 11.99
N ALA A 164 16.36 3.88 11.04
CA ALA A 164 16.08 5.26 10.69
C ALA A 164 15.11 5.98 11.66
N ASN A 165 14.64 5.32 12.72
CA ASN A 165 13.74 5.90 13.74
C ASN A 165 12.42 6.47 13.15
N ALA A 166 11.94 5.89 12.05
CA ALA A 166 10.78 6.38 11.32
C ALA A 166 9.55 5.47 11.53
N ASP A 167 8.77 5.72 12.58
CA ASP A 167 7.63 4.85 12.93
C ASP A 167 6.55 4.82 11.81
N GLY A 168 6.33 5.94 11.12
CA GLY A 168 5.43 6.02 9.97
C GLY A 168 5.89 5.14 8.79
N LEU A 169 7.20 4.97 8.62
CA LEU A 169 7.78 4.07 7.62
C LEU A 169 7.54 2.61 8.01
N LEU A 170 7.79 2.23 9.26
CA LEU A 170 7.52 0.87 9.74
C LEU A 170 6.05 0.49 9.56
N ARG A 171 5.15 1.39 9.96
CA ARG A 171 3.71 1.24 9.77
C ARG A 171 3.34 1.12 8.29
N GLY A 172 3.90 1.96 7.42
CA GLY A 172 3.70 1.90 5.97
C GLY A 172 4.16 0.59 5.34
N LEU A 173 5.29 0.05 5.78
CA LEU A 173 5.82 -1.25 5.37
C LEU A 173 4.92 -2.41 5.81
N LEU A 174 4.48 -2.41 7.07
CA LEU A 174 3.59 -3.42 7.64
C LEU A 174 2.22 -3.43 6.94
N LYS A 175 1.68 -2.24 6.66
CA LYS A 175 0.46 -2.03 5.86
C LYS A 175 0.55 -2.60 4.45
N ASN A 176 1.76 -2.74 3.93
CA ASN A 176 2.04 -3.30 2.62
C ASN A 176 2.45 -4.78 2.65
N GLY A 177 2.34 -5.44 3.81
CA GLY A 177 2.46 -6.89 3.93
C GLY A 177 3.89 -7.39 4.08
N VAL A 178 4.79 -6.57 4.62
CA VAL A 178 6.10 -7.04 5.10
C VAL A 178 5.92 -8.20 6.08
N ASP A 179 6.76 -9.23 5.95
CA ASP A 179 6.80 -10.33 6.91
C ASP A 179 7.74 -9.99 8.08
N LEU A 180 7.15 -9.76 9.25
CA LEU A 180 7.88 -9.52 10.50
C LEU A 180 8.83 -10.67 10.86
N ARG A 181 8.53 -11.91 10.46
CA ARG A 181 9.37 -13.07 10.78
C ARG A 181 10.68 -13.11 9.97
N MET A 182 10.68 -12.46 8.81
CA MET A 182 11.85 -12.35 7.95
C MET A 182 12.81 -11.26 8.43
N ALA A 183 12.32 -10.31 9.23
CA ALA A 183 13.14 -9.27 9.81
C ALA A 183 13.94 -9.84 10.98
N ARG A 184 15.24 -10.07 10.75
CA ARG A 184 16.18 -10.41 11.82
C ARG A 184 16.55 -9.15 12.61
N VAL A 185 17.27 -9.31 13.72
CA VAL A 185 17.89 -8.15 14.36
C VAL A 185 18.95 -7.58 13.42
N PRO A 186 18.94 -6.27 13.12
CA PRO A 186 20.02 -5.66 12.33
C PRO A 186 21.36 -5.86 13.04
N TYR A 187 22.37 -6.37 12.35
CA TYR A 187 23.72 -6.46 12.89
C TYR A 187 24.22 -5.06 13.27
N GLY A 188 24.74 -4.92 14.49
CA GLY A 188 25.24 -3.63 14.98
C GLY A 188 24.14 -2.62 15.35
N SER A 189 22.87 -3.04 15.47
CA SER A 189 21.83 -2.17 16.03
C SER A 189 22.21 -1.72 17.44
N TRP A 190 22.40 -0.41 17.62
CA TRP A 190 22.63 0.21 18.93
C TRP A 190 21.48 -0.02 19.92
N MET A 191 20.29 -0.34 19.40
CA MET A 191 19.08 -0.60 20.17
C MET A 191 19.01 -2.03 20.73
N GLY A 192 19.93 -2.91 20.33
CA GLY A 192 19.91 -4.33 20.65
C GLY A 192 18.73 -5.07 19.99
N ARG A 193 18.63 -6.38 20.29
CA ARG A 193 17.55 -7.24 19.81
C ARG A 193 16.19 -6.83 20.36
N ASP A 194 16.14 -6.58 21.67
CA ASP A 194 14.88 -6.37 22.38
C ASP A 194 14.27 -5.02 22.03
N GLY A 195 15.07 -3.95 21.98
CA GLY A 195 14.56 -2.63 21.59
C GLY A 195 14.10 -2.58 20.13
N TRP A 196 14.83 -3.22 19.20
CA TRP A 196 14.38 -3.35 17.82
C TRP A 196 13.04 -4.12 17.72
N MET A 197 12.94 -5.26 18.41
CA MET A 197 11.74 -6.09 18.40
C MET A 197 10.55 -5.34 19.00
N GLN A 198 10.74 -4.64 20.10
CA GLN A 198 9.72 -3.83 20.75
C GLN A 198 9.14 -2.79 19.79
N ARG A 199 10.00 -2.08 19.04
CA ARG A 199 9.52 -1.07 18.07
C ARG A 199 8.79 -1.67 16.89
N ALA A 200 9.27 -2.80 16.37
CA ALA A 200 8.59 -3.51 15.29
C ALA A 200 7.19 -4.00 15.74
N VAL A 201 7.11 -4.53 16.96
CA VAL A 201 5.84 -4.95 17.58
C VAL A 201 4.93 -3.73 17.81
N GLU A 202 5.43 -2.63 18.38
CA GLU A 202 4.64 -1.42 18.62
C GLU A 202 4.06 -0.85 17.32
N ALA A 203 4.89 -0.72 16.27
CA ALA A 203 4.43 -0.30 14.95
C ALA A 203 3.38 -1.26 14.36
N HIS A 204 3.51 -2.56 14.62
CA HIS A 204 2.52 -3.56 14.21
C HIS A 204 1.20 -3.44 14.97
N LEU A 205 1.25 -3.22 16.28
CA LEU A 205 0.07 -2.96 17.08
C LEU A 205 -0.62 -1.67 16.64
N ASP A 206 0.12 -0.62 16.32
CA ASP A 206 -0.43 0.62 15.81
C ASP A 206 -1.07 0.47 14.44
N TYR A 207 -0.44 -0.27 13.54
CA TYR A 207 -1.04 -0.68 12.26
C TYR A 207 -2.38 -1.40 12.48
N ILE A 208 -2.38 -2.39 13.37
CA ILE A 208 -3.56 -3.19 13.71
C ILE A 208 -4.68 -2.31 14.32
N ARG A 209 -4.33 -1.36 15.19
CA ARG A 209 -5.30 -0.48 15.86
C ARG A 209 -5.87 0.58 14.92
N GLN A 210 -5.04 1.15 14.05
CA GLN A 210 -5.37 2.36 13.30
C GLN A 210 -5.71 2.09 11.83
N ASP A 211 -4.90 1.31 11.10
CA ASP A 211 -5.11 1.12 9.65
C ASP A 211 -5.95 -0.08 9.29
N LEU A 212 -5.79 -1.18 10.04
CA LEU A 212 -6.45 -2.45 9.71
C LEU A 212 -7.98 -2.31 9.66
N PRO A 213 -8.66 -1.62 10.60
CA PRO A 213 -10.10 -1.44 10.52
C PRO A 213 -10.52 -0.68 9.26
N ASP A 214 -9.79 0.38 8.91
CA ASP A 214 -10.06 1.18 7.71
C ASP A 214 -9.82 0.39 6.42
N LEU A 215 -8.81 -0.49 6.40
CA LEU A 215 -8.57 -1.42 5.28
C LEU A 215 -9.70 -2.44 5.14
N ILE A 216 -10.09 -3.10 6.23
CA ILE A 216 -11.19 -4.07 6.24
C ILE A 216 -12.47 -3.40 5.75
N MET A 217 -12.77 -2.22 6.26
CA MET A 217 -14.00 -1.50 5.90
C MET A 217 -14.00 -1.00 4.47
N ARG A 218 -12.86 -0.54 3.94
CA ARG A 218 -12.73 -0.25 2.50
C ARG A 218 -12.96 -1.49 1.65
N CYS A 219 -12.42 -2.63 2.05
CA CYS A 219 -12.62 -3.89 1.33
C CYS A 219 -14.08 -4.31 1.33
N ILE A 220 -14.73 -4.32 2.51
CA ILE A 220 -16.16 -4.62 2.63
C ILE A 220 -17.01 -3.65 1.80
N ASN A 221 -16.76 -2.34 1.90
CA ASN A 221 -17.51 -1.35 1.13
C ASN A 221 -17.37 -1.55 -0.39
N ARG A 222 -16.17 -1.89 -0.86
CA ARG A 222 -15.91 -2.16 -2.27
C ARG A 222 -16.54 -3.47 -2.73
N SER A 223 -16.44 -4.54 -1.95
CA SER A 223 -17.12 -5.83 -2.19
C SER A 223 -18.63 -5.68 -2.23
N MET A 224 -19.21 -4.81 -1.40
CA MET A 224 -20.65 -4.57 -1.36
C MET A 224 -21.15 -3.58 -2.42
N ARG A 225 -20.27 -2.89 -3.15
CA ARG A 225 -20.64 -1.86 -4.14
C ARG A 225 -21.59 -2.40 -5.23
N PRO A 226 -21.35 -3.56 -5.86
CA PRO A 226 -22.27 -4.10 -6.88
C PRO A 226 -23.68 -4.35 -6.35
N LEU A 227 -23.80 -4.89 -5.13
CA LEU A 227 -25.10 -5.13 -4.49
C LEU A 227 -25.86 -3.84 -4.22
N ARG A 228 -25.14 -2.78 -3.80
CA ARG A 228 -25.74 -1.45 -3.60
C ARG A 228 -26.22 -0.86 -4.93
N SER A 229 -25.41 -0.97 -5.99
CA SER A 229 -25.75 -0.51 -7.33
C SER A 229 -26.98 -1.22 -7.88
N LEU A 230 -27.03 -2.56 -7.79
CA LEU A 230 -28.22 -3.33 -8.17
C LEU A 230 -29.46 -2.85 -7.42
N ARG A 231 -29.36 -2.74 -6.09
CA ARG A 231 -30.50 -2.38 -5.27
C ARG A 231 -31.04 -0.98 -5.57
N ALA A 232 -30.17 -0.06 -5.97
CA ALA A 232 -30.62 1.26 -6.41
C ALA A 232 -31.44 1.17 -7.71
N VAL A 233 -31.00 0.36 -8.68
CA VAL A 233 -31.75 0.10 -9.92
C VAL A 233 -33.09 -0.60 -9.63
N SER A 234 -33.14 -1.47 -8.61
CA SER A 234 -34.36 -2.18 -8.19
C SER A 234 -35.53 -1.26 -7.84
N ARG A 235 -35.25 -0.06 -7.31
CA ARG A 235 -36.31 0.85 -6.85
C ARG A 235 -37.12 1.43 -8.02
N GLY A 236 -36.60 1.35 -9.25
CA GLY A 236 -37.32 1.75 -10.47
C GLY A 236 -38.22 0.66 -11.07
N GLY A 237 -38.55 -0.42 -10.35
CA GLY A 237 -39.41 -1.51 -10.85
C GLY A 237 -38.70 -2.52 -11.77
N PHE A 238 -37.46 -2.26 -12.19
CA PHE A 238 -36.69 -3.12 -13.11
C PHE A 238 -36.26 -4.48 -12.51
N PHE A 239 -36.40 -4.67 -11.20
CA PHE A 239 -35.88 -5.85 -10.51
C PHE A 239 -36.69 -7.13 -10.72
N GLN A 240 -37.98 -7.02 -11.11
CA GLN A 240 -38.77 -8.21 -11.43
C GLN A 240 -38.23 -8.94 -12.67
N MET A 241 -37.50 -8.25 -13.56
CA MET A 241 -36.85 -8.87 -14.74
C MET A 241 -35.48 -9.52 -14.42
N LEU A 242 -34.82 -9.14 -13.32
CA LEU A 242 -33.46 -9.58 -12.99
C LEU A 242 -33.42 -10.81 -12.06
N GLN A 243 -34.53 -11.56 -11.94
CA GLN A 243 -34.53 -12.90 -11.35
C GLN A 243 -33.81 -13.92 -12.24
N VAL A 244 -32.60 -13.61 -12.68
CA VAL A 244 -31.71 -14.55 -13.34
C VAL A 244 -30.77 -15.05 -12.24
N PRO A 245 -30.95 -16.29 -11.74
CA PRO A 245 -30.08 -16.88 -10.71
C PRO A 245 -28.59 -16.76 -11.05
N GLY A 246 -28.24 -16.72 -12.35
CA GLY A 246 -26.88 -16.53 -12.84
C GLY A 246 -26.25 -15.18 -12.45
N LEU A 247 -26.98 -14.07 -12.52
CA LEU A 247 -26.43 -12.74 -12.23
C LEU A 247 -26.13 -12.57 -10.72
N ILE A 248 -26.99 -13.13 -9.87
CA ILE A 248 -26.77 -13.12 -8.41
C ILE A 248 -25.52 -13.92 -8.06
N ALA A 249 -25.36 -15.11 -8.67
CA ALA A 249 -24.18 -15.94 -8.47
C ALA A 249 -22.89 -15.25 -8.95
N GLU A 250 -22.95 -14.52 -10.06
CA GLU A 250 -21.81 -13.78 -10.60
C GLU A 250 -21.44 -12.56 -9.75
N ILE A 251 -22.45 -11.85 -9.23
CA ILE A 251 -22.23 -10.73 -8.31
C ILE A 251 -21.73 -11.22 -6.96
N ALA A 252 -22.21 -12.36 -6.47
CA ALA A 252 -21.64 -13.01 -5.30
C ALA A 252 -20.18 -13.40 -5.55
N ARG A 253 -19.86 -13.98 -6.71
CA ARG A 253 -18.47 -14.32 -7.08
C ARG A 253 -17.55 -13.10 -7.11
N TYR A 254 -18.03 -11.99 -7.68
CA TYR A 254 -17.29 -10.72 -7.71
C TYR A 254 -17.16 -10.07 -6.32
N ALA A 255 -18.24 -10.03 -5.55
CA ALA A 255 -18.26 -9.48 -4.19
C ALA A 255 -17.39 -10.29 -3.22
N CYS A 256 -17.36 -11.62 -3.40
CA CYS A 256 -16.56 -12.57 -2.63
C CYS A 256 -15.15 -12.77 -3.17
N SER A 257 -14.72 -12.04 -4.20
CA SER A 257 -13.31 -11.96 -4.59
C SER A 257 -12.65 -10.88 -3.72
N PRO A 258 -12.02 -11.25 -2.58
CA PRO A 258 -11.47 -10.26 -1.68
C PRO A 258 -10.39 -9.47 -2.40
N ILE A 259 -10.38 -8.16 -2.17
CA ILE A 259 -9.19 -7.37 -2.48
C ILE A 259 -8.06 -8.00 -1.68
N PRO A 260 -6.93 -8.35 -2.31
CA PRO A 260 -5.82 -8.94 -1.58
C PRO A 260 -5.38 -7.96 -0.50
N LEU A 261 -5.70 -8.30 0.75
CA LEU A 261 -5.22 -7.55 1.89
C LEU A 261 -3.72 -7.81 1.95
N ARG A 262 -2.92 -6.75 1.95
CA ARG A 262 -1.46 -6.85 2.09
C ARG A 262 -1.10 -7.07 3.56
N LEU A 263 -1.50 -8.23 4.07
CA LEU A 263 -1.32 -8.67 5.45
C LEU A 263 -0.40 -9.91 5.49
N PRO A 264 0.24 -10.18 6.64
CA PRO A 264 0.88 -11.46 6.89
C PRO A 264 -0.07 -12.60 6.53
N ALA A 265 0.42 -13.65 5.86
CA ALA A 265 -0.43 -14.68 5.24
C ALA A 265 -1.44 -15.30 6.23
N THR A 266 -1.03 -15.52 7.47
CA THR A 266 -1.88 -16.05 8.55
C THR A 266 -3.02 -15.11 8.92
N LEU A 267 -2.73 -13.82 9.12
CA LEU A 267 -3.71 -12.79 9.45
C LEU A 267 -4.63 -12.52 8.25
N ARG A 268 -4.04 -12.44 7.06
CA ARG A 268 -4.75 -12.27 5.78
C ARG A 268 -5.81 -13.33 5.60
N GLN A 269 -5.43 -14.61 5.64
CA GLN A 269 -6.36 -15.73 5.41
C GLN A 269 -7.52 -15.72 6.41
N ARG A 270 -7.26 -15.38 7.67
CA ARG A 270 -8.29 -15.26 8.71
C ARG A 270 -9.25 -14.11 8.42
N ILE A 271 -8.73 -12.92 8.13
CA ILE A 271 -9.56 -11.74 7.84
C ILE A 271 -10.33 -11.91 6.53
N GLU A 272 -9.70 -12.43 5.47
CA GLU A 272 -10.36 -12.73 4.20
C GLU A 272 -11.49 -13.74 4.38
N ARG A 273 -11.28 -14.78 5.20
CA ARG A 273 -12.33 -15.75 5.54
C ARG A 273 -13.50 -15.09 6.28
N VAL A 274 -13.21 -14.30 7.32
CA VAL A 274 -14.22 -13.53 8.07
C VAL A 274 -15.01 -12.60 7.15
N MET A 275 -14.30 -11.84 6.30
CA MET A 275 -14.92 -10.92 5.35
C MET A 275 -15.78 -11.64 4.34
N LYS A 276 -15.30 -12.74 3.77
CA LYS A 276 -16.05 -13.55 2.80
C LYS A 276 -17.39 -14.01 3.40
N LEU A 277 -17.35 -14.55 4.60
CA LEU A 277 -18.55 -15.01 5.31
C LEU A 277 -19.51 -13.87 5.63
N PHE A 278 -18.97 -12.73 6.06
CA PHE A 278 -19.79 -11.53 6.27
C PHE A 278 -20.49 -11.09 4.97
N VAL A 279 -19.78 -11.08 3.85
CA VAL A 279 -20.33 -10.71 2.54
C VAL A 279 -21.38 -11.71 2.08
N GLU A 280 -21.14 -13.02 2.22
CA GLU A 280 -22.10 -14.07 1.87
C GLU A 280 -23.41 -13.93 2.67
N GLU A 281 -23.31 -13.71 3.98
CA GLU A 281 -24.49 -13.52 4.83
C GLU A 281 -25.18 -12.19 4.54
N ALA A 282 -24.42 -11.11 4.27
CA ALA A 282 -24.97 -9.84 3.82
C ALA A 282 -25.77 -9.97 2.52
N ILE A 283 -25.28 -10.78 1.58
CA ILE A 283 -25.98 -11.10 0.33
C ILE A 283 -27.26 -11.87 0.67
N ALA A 284 -27.16 -12.96 1.44
CA ALA A 284 -28.31 -13.78 1.80
C ALA A 284 -29.42 -12.97 2.48
N MET A 285 -29.06 -12.12 3.43
CA MET A 285 -29.97 -11.17 4.06
C MET A 285 -30.61 -10.19 3.07
N THR A 286 -29.82 -9.66 2.14
CA THR A 286 -30.33 -8.72 1.13
C THR A 286 -31.32 -9.39 0.19
N LEU A 287 -31.08 -10.66 -0.15
CA LEU A 287 -31.96 -11.46 -1.01
C LEU A 287 -33.24 -11.88 -0.28
N ARG A 288 -33.20 -12.11 1.03
CA ARG A 288 -34.38 -12.46 1.86
C ARG A 288 -35.26 -11.25 2.21
N ALA A 289 -34.72 -10.04 2.12
CA ALA A 289 -35.46 -8.85 2.51
C ALA A 289 -36.54 -8.50 1.49
N GLU A 290 -37.72 -8.11 1.99
CA GLU A 290 -38.82 -7.67 1.13
C GLU A 290 -38.42 -6.45 0.27
N PRO A 291 -38.97 -6.33 -0.95
CA PRO A 291 -38.79 -5.14 -1.78
C PRO A 291 -39.09 -3.87 -0.98
N GLY A 292 -38.13 -2.93 -0.92
CA GLY A 292 -38.24 -1.68 -0.17
C GLY A 292 -37.77 -1.73 1.29
N ALA A 293 -37.63 -2.91 1.92
CA ALA A 293 -37.22 -3.02 3.32
C ALA A 293 -35.76 -2.62 3.55
N ARG A 294 -35.45 -1.66 4.43
CA ARG A 294 -34.05 -1.27 4.71
C ARG A 294 -33.29 -2.40 5.42
N VAL A 295 -32.24 -2.93 4.78
CA VAL A 295 -31.35 -3.94 5.40
C VAL A 295 -30.12 -3.25 5.96
N ASN A 296 -29.99 -3.22 7.29
CA ASN A 296 -28.79 -2.73 7.95
C ASN A 296 -27.79 -3.87 8.17
N VAL A 297 -27.00 -4.16 7.14
CA VAL A 297 -26.01 -5.24 7.15
C VAL A 297 -24.99 -5.06 8.29
N LEU A 298 -24.57 -3.82 8.58
CA LEU A 298 -23.52 -3.54 9.57
C LEU A 298 -23.99 -3.77 11.02
N SER A 299 -25.28 -3.59 11.30
CA SER A 299 -25.84 -3.82 12.64
C SER A 299 -26.31 -5.26 12.86
N THR A 300 -26.33 -6.08 11.81
CA THR A 300 -26.88 -7.43 11.93
C THR A 300 -25.92 -8.34 12.69
N ARG A 301 -26.48 -9.18 13.55
CA ARG A 301 -25.71 -10.21 14.25
C ARG A 301 -25.74 -11.50 13.43
N PHE A 302 -24.57 -12.06 13.18
CA PHE A 302 -24.38 -13.29 12.41
C PHE A 302 -24.10 -14.46 13.34
N THR A 303 -24.78 -15.59 13.14
CA THR A 303 -24.56 -16.81 13.92
C THR A 303 -23.31 -17.55 13.43
N LEU A 304 -22.35 -17.78 14.34
CA LEU A 304 -21.11 -18.53 14.07
C LEU A 304 -21.28 -20.05 13.99
N THR A 305 -22.50 -20.59 14.11
CA THR A 305 -22.75 -22.05 14.07
C THR A 305 -22.50 -22.67 12.70
N SER A 306 -22.65 -21.92 11.60
CA SER A 306 -22.38 -22.40 10.24
C SER A 306 -20.89 -22.45 9.89
N LEU A 307 -20.03 -21.95 10.78
CA LEU A 307 -18.71 -21.47 10.35
C LEU A 307 -17.61 -22.55 10.32
N GLY A 308 -17.83 -23.75 10.87
CA GLY A 308 -16.76 -24.77 11.05
C GLY A 308 -15.52 -24.27 11.83
N MET A 309 -15.55 -23.01 12.27
CA MET A 309 -14.40 -22.19 12.64
C MET A 309 -14.04 -22.40 14.10
N TRP A 310 -15.01 -22.83 14.92
CA TRP A 310 -14.82 -23.11 16.34
C TRP A 310 -13.87 -24.29 16.60
N GLY A 311 -13.75 -25.24 15.67
CA GLY A 311 -12.79 -26.36 15.80
C GLY A 311 -11.33 -25.91 15.57
N ALA A 312 -11.09 -25.11 14.52
CA ALA A 312 -9.75 -24.62 14.18
C ALA A 312 -9.29 -23.39 15.01
N MET A 313 -10.21 -22.68 15.67
CA MET A 313 -9.90 -21.57 16.57
C MET A 313 -9.67 -22.00 18.03
N ARG A 314 -9.98 -23.25 18.39
CA ARG A 314 -9.99 -23.70 19.79
C ARG A 314 -8.63 -24.06 20.38
N GLU A 315 -7.60 -24.28 19.56
CA GLU A 315 -6.30 -24.73 20.09
C GLU A 315 -5.60 -23.69 20.98
N GLU A 316 -5.97 -22.40 20.91
CA GLU A 316 -5.26 -21.34 21.65
C GLU A 316 -6.14 -20.41 22.53
N ALA A 317 -7.48 -20.55 22.52
CA ALA A 317 -8.37 -19.65 23.28
C ALA A 317 -8.88 -20.27 24.60
N PRO A 318 -8.84 -19.55 25.74
CA PRO A 318 -9.34 -20.04 27.02
C PRO A 318 -10.83 -20.40 26.93
N ARG A 319 -11.20 -21.51 27.57
CA ARG A 319 -12.51 -22.19 27.53
C ARG A 319 -13.68 -21.23 27.83
N VAL A 320 -14.19 -20.55 26.82
CA VAL A 320 -15.52 -19.93 26.86
C VAL A 320 -16.55 -21.05 26.82
N LYS A 321 -17.21 -21.29 27.96
CA LYS A 321 -18.36 -22.20 28.06
C LYS A 321 -19.54 -21.58 27.30
N SER A 322 -19.74 -21.91 26.02
CA SER A 322 -21.02 -21.63 25.36
C SER A 322 -21.40 -22.76 24.41
N GLY A 323 -22.38 -23.56 24.84
CA GLY A 323 -23.34 -24.14 23.89
C GLY A 323 -24.18 -23.00 23.30
N PHE A 324 -24.65 -23.20 22.06
CA PHE A 324 -25.38 -22.26 21.21
C PHE A 324 -24.56 -21.18 20.49
N GLY A 325 -24.79 -21.09 19.18
CA GLY A 325 -24.09 -20.21 18.24
C GLY A 325 -24.11 -18.75 18.64
N ALA A 326 -22.95 -18.26 19.09
CA ALA A 326 -22.75 -16.86 19.37
C ALA A 326 -23.09 -16.03 18.13
N ARG A 327 -24.01 -15.08 18.32
CA ARG A 327 -24.42 -14.08 17.34
C ARG A 327 -23.47 -12.89 17.45
N MET A 328 -22.57 -12.70 16.48
CA MET A 328 -21.59 -11.63 16.47
C MET A 328 -21.87 -10.57 15.40
N ARG A 329 -21.65 -9.30 15.72
CA ARG A 329 -21.60 -8.19 14.76
C ARG A 329 -20.27 -8.18 14.03
N LEU A 330 -20.21 -7.63 12.81
CA LEU A 330 -18.95 -7.45 12.07
C LEU A 330 -17.85 -6.83 12.93
N LYS A 331 -18.22 -5.80 13.69
CA LYS A 331 -17.34 -5.14 14.65
C LYS A 331 -16.70 -6.14 15.61
N GLU A 332 -17.50 -7.02 16.21
CA GLU A 332 -17.02 -7.99 17.20
C GLU A 332 -16.11 -9.04 16.56
N VAL A 333 -16.38 -9.44 15.32
CA VAL A 333 -15.52 -10.40 14.61
C VAL A 333 -14.17 -9.77 14.25
N VAL A 334 -14.15 -8.52 13.79
CA VAL A 334 -12.91 -7.79 13.52
C VAL A 334 -12.11 -7.56 14.80
N GLU A 335 -12.78 -7.13 15.89
CA GLU A 335 -12.13 -6.94 17.19
C GLU A 335 -11.55 -8.25 17.75
N MET A 336 -12.23 -9.37 17.54
CA MET A 336 -11.73 -10.69 17.92
C MET A 336 -10.49 -11.07 17.11
N ALA A 337 -10.53 -10.95 15.78
CA ALA A 337 -9.37 -11.23 14.93
C ALA A 337 -8.15 -10.35 15.28
N VAL A 338 -8.40 -9.08 15.61
CA VAL A 338 -7.37 -8.15 16.07
C VAL A 338 -6.80 -8.56 17.44
N ARG A 339 -7.65 -8.94 18.41
CA ARG A 339 -7.21 -9.41 19.72
C ARG A 339 -6.36 -10.68 19.62
N GLU A 340 -6.78 -11.63 18.78
CA GLU A 340 -6.03 -12.87 18.57
C GLU A 340 -4.65 -12.60 17.95
N GLU A 341 -4.57 -11.70 16.98
CA GLU A 341 -3.29 -11.37 16.37
C GLU A 341 -2.37 -10.65 17.36
N ALA A 342 -2.91 -9.73 18.16
CA ALA A 342 -2.14 -9.11 19.24
C ALA A 342 -1.63 -10.13 20.27
N ALA A 343 -2.47 -11.10 20.67
CA ALA A 343 -2.11 -12.12 21.64
C ALA A 343 -0.93 -13.00 21.17
N ARG A 344 -0.78 -13.22 19.86
CA ARG A 344 0.38 -13.94 19.28
C ARG A 344 1.71 -13.23 19.51
N TRP A 345 1.66 -11.92 19.68
CA TRP A 345 2.83 -11.10 20.02
C TRP A 345 2.98 -10.89 21.53
N GLY A 346 2.25 -11.66 22.35
CA GLY A 346 2.30 -11.56 23.81
C GLY A 346 1.54 -10.36 24.37
N GLU A 347 0.74 -9.68 23.55
CA GLU A 347 0.14 -8.39 23.88
C GLU A 347 -1.37 -8.51 24.04
N THR A 348 -1.88 -8.08 25.19
CA THR A 348 -3.32 -7.94 25.41
C THR A 348 -3.75 -6.54 24.97
N VAL A 349 -4.12 -6.38 23.70
CA VAL A 349 -4.61 -5.09 23.22
C VAL A 349 -6.04 -4.87 23.73
N PRO A 350 -6.32 -3.81 24.49
CA PRO A 350 -7.69 -3.35 24.68
C PRO A 350 -8.19 -2.80 23.35
N VAL A 351 -8.87 -3.65 22.59
CA VAL A 351 -9.34 -3.30 21.25
C VAL A 351 -10.63 -2.49 21.38
N GLN A 352 -10.50 -1.20 21.66
CA GLN A 352 -11.53 -0.22 21.33
C GLN A 352 -11.17 0.37 19.96
N LEU A 353 -11.60 -0.29 18.88
CA LEU A 353 -11.40 0.32 17.56
C LEU A 353 -12.29 1.57 17.47
N PRO A 354 -11.81 2.64 16.82
CA PRO A 354 -12.55 3.89 16.69
C PRO A 354 -13.68 3.76 15.66
N TRP A 355 -14.62 2.83 15.88
CA TRP A 355 -15.78 2.61 15.02
C TRP A 355 -16.65 3.86 14.84
N SER A 356 -16.52 4.85 15.72
CA SER A 356 -17.15 6.17 15.57
C SER A 356 -16.62 6.95 14.36
N ARG A 357 -15.34 6.76 13.97
CA ARG A 357 -14.76 7.31 12.73
C ARG A 357 -15.22 6.55 11.48
N LEU A 358 -15.79 5.36 11.68
CA LEU A 358 -16.34 4.49 10.64
C LEU A 358 -17.82 4.75 10.35
N GLN A 359 -18.35 5.92 10.72
CA GLN A 359 -19.63 6.35 10.14
C GLN A 359 -19.46 6.42 8.63
N VAL A 360 -20.02 5.41 7.94
CA VAL A 360 -20.11 5.38 6.47
C VAL A 360 -20.56 6.76 6.04
N ASP A 361 -19.72 7.46 5.30
CA ASP A 361 -19.97 8.83 4.90
C ASP A 361 -21.39 8.91 4.34
N ARG A 362 -22.27 9.59 5.09
CA ARG A 362 -23.70 9.68 4.75
C ARG A 362 -23.88 10.39 3.41
N SER A 363 -22.88 11.13 2.92
CA SER A 363 -22.88 11.77 1.60
C SER A 363 -22.96 10.75 0.45
N TRP A 364 -22.35 9.56 0.59
CA TRP A 364 -22.43 8.48 -0.40
C TRP A 364 -23.85 7.92 -0.53
N TRP A 365 -24.66 8.08 0.50
CA TRP A 365 -26.08 7.71 0.49
C TRP A 365 -26.99 8.83 0.00
N ARG A 366 -26.50 10.08 -0.11
CA ARG A 366 -27.30 11.23 -0.55
C ARG A 366 -27.24 11.50 -2.05
N GLY A 367 -26.21 11.02 -2.75
CA GLY A 367 -26.08 11.17 -4.22
C GLY A 367 -26.93 10.20 -5.06
N MET A 368 -27.90 9.49 -4.46
CA MET A 368 -28.82 8.56 -5.15
C MET A 368 -30.27 8.81 -4.74
N TRP A 369 -30.65 10.07 -4.51
CA TRP A 369 -32.04 10.50 -4.34
C TRP A 369 -32.40 11.45 -5.47
#